data_AF-A0A2E7L6B1-F1
#
_entry.id   AF-A0A2E7L6B1-F1
#
_cell.length_a   1.000
_cell.length_b   1.000
_cell.length_c   1.000
_cell.angle_alpha   90.00
_cell.angle_beta   90.00
_cell.angle_gamma   90.00
#
_symmetry.space_group_name_H-M   'P 1'
#
loop_
_entity.id
_entity.type
_entity.pdbx_description
1 polymer ?
#
loop_
_entity_poly.entity_id
_entity_poly.type
_entity_poly.pdbx_seq_one_letter_code
_entity_poly.pdbx_strand_id
1 'polypeptide(L)'
;MTKSTYRVVTRAADGNLRTRDYDSAETLTESHTQIGVDDCSTDLDLRGLPVFRGLIGPMPEGKDIIRYESPEVFETLTKEWMLAKTPRRKRRSSKSTR
;
A
#
# COMPACT_ATOMS: atom_id res chain seq x y z
N MET A 1 1.11 -0.06 19.09
CA MET A 1 2.37 -0.80 18.87
C MET A 1 3.02 -0.11 17.70
N THR A 2 4.25 0.40 17.85
CA THR A 2 4.92 1.15 16.78
C THR A 2 5.17 0.21 15.60
N LYS A 3 4.62 0.55 14.44
CA LYS A 3 4.91 -0.17 13.19
C LYS A 3 6.43 -0.20 13.01
N SER A 4 6.97 -1.40 12.90
CA SER A 4 8.40 -1.68 13.09
C SER A 4 9.15 -1.87 11.78
N THR A 5 8.44 -1.93 10.65
CA THR A 5 9.06 -2.19 9.34
C THR A 5 8.55 -1.22 8.29
N TYR A 6 9.49 -0.58 7.61
CA TYR A 6 9.25 0.28 6.47
C TYR A 6 9.52 -0.52 5.20
N ARG A 7 8.49 -0.71 4.38
CA ARG A 7 8.55 -1.56 3.18
C ARG A 7 8.43 -0.71 1.94
N VAL A 8 9.41 -0.77 1.05
CA VAL A 8 9.36 -0.14 -0.27
C VAL A 8 9.07 -1.21 -1.31
N VAL A 9 7.95 -1.08 -2.02
CA VAL A 9 7.56 -1.98 -3.12
C VAL A 9 7.76 -1.26 -4.44
N THR A 10 8.62 -1.82 -5.29
CA THR A 10 8.93 -1.30 -6.62
C THR A 10 8.66 -2.37 -7.67
N ARG A 11 8.64 -1.97 -8.93
CA ARG A 11 8.58 -2.90 -10.05
C ARG A 11 9.96 -2.99 -10.70
N ALA A 12 10.42 -4.21 -10.91
CA ALA A 12 11.64 -4.48 -11.64
C ALA A 12 11.43 -4.35 -13.15
N ALA A 13 12.54 -4.24 -13.90
CA ALA A 13 12.50 -4.15 -15.35
C ALA A 13 11.85 -5.37 -16.04
N ASP A 14 11.83 -6.52 -15.37
CA ASP A 14 11.15 -7.76 -15.81
C ASP A 14 9.64 -7.76 -15.49
N GLY A 15 9.13 -6.71 -14.85
CA GLY A 15 7.74 -6.56 -14.47
C GLY A 15 7.36 -7.21 -13.14
N ASN A 16 8.30 -7.86 -12.44
CA ASN A 16 8.07 -8.47 -11.13
C ASN A 16 8.11 -7.43 -10.00
N LEU A 17 7.36 -7.69 -8.92
CA LEU A 17 7.41 -6.85 -7.72
C LEU A 17 8.71 -7.13 -6.95
N ARG A 18 9.41 -6.06 -6.56
CA ARG A 18 10.56 -6.08 -5.67
C ARG A 18 10.21 -5.36 -4.39
N THR A 19 10.37 -6.07 -3.29
CA THR A 19 10.13 -5.56 -1.94
C THR A 19 11.46 -5.36 -1.25
N ARG A 20 11.64 -4.21 -0.62
CA ARG A 20 12.79 -3.92 0.24
C ARG A 20 12.30 -3.41 1.59
N ASP A 21 12.67 -4.12 2.64
CA ASP A 21 12.31 -3.78 4.02
C ASP A 21 13.45 -3.03 4.70
N TYR A 22 13.07 -2.14 5.59
CA TYR A 22 13.93 -1.25 6.34
C TYR A 22 13.43 -1.15 7.79
N ASP A 23 14.36 -0.98 8.72
CA ASP A 23 14.06 -0.94 10.15
C ASP A 23 13.60 0.45 10.63
N SER A 24 13.86 1.51 9.84
CA SER A 24 13.47 2.89 10.20
C SER A 24 13.21 3.78 8.99
N ALA A 25 12.42 4.84 9.20
CA ALA A 25 12.20 5.89 8.20
C ALA A 25 13.50 6.65 7.84
N GLU A 26 14.43 6.77 8.79
CA GLU A 26 15.70 7.49 8.60
C GLU A 26 16.54 6.83 7.50
N THR A 27 16.59 5.49 7.48
CA THR A 27 17.29 4.75 6.41
C THR A 27 16.66 4.92 5.04
N LEU A 28 15.34 5.19 4.95
CA LEU A 28 14.71 5.55 3.68
C LEU A 28 15.19 6.93 3.20
N THR A 29 15.35 7.87 4.11
CA THR A 29 15.79 9.26 3.79
C THR A 29 17.18 9.32 3.17
N GLU A 30 18.05 8.35 3.43
CA GLU A 30 19.36 8.23 2.77
C GLU A 30 19.26 7.99 1.26
N SER A 31 18.18 7.31 0.83
CA SER A 31 17.97 6.91 -0.57
C SER A 31 16.85 7.69 -1.27
N HIS A 32 15.97 8.34 -0.50
CA HIS A 32 14.82 9.06 -1.02
C HIS A 32 14.71 10.46 -0.39
N THR A 33 14.49 11.48 -1.21
CA THR A 33 14.28 12.84 -0.72
C THR A 33 12.91 12.98 -0.08
N GLN A 34 12.88 13.30 1.22
CA GLN A 34 11.64 13.69 1.89
C GLN A 34 11.12 15.02 1.32
N ILE A 35 9.86 15.06 0.94
CA ILE A 35 9.17 16.23 0.38
C ILE A 35 8.07 16.77 1.29
N GLY A 36 7.75 16.05 2.35
CA GLY A 36 6.74 16.46 3.30
C GLY A 36 6.48 15.40 4.36
N VAL A 37 5.35 15.53 5.03
CA VAL A 37 4.82 14.59 6.02
C VAL A 37 3.34 14.35 5.74
N ASP A 38 2.85 13.16 6.06
CA ASP A 38 1.43 12.86 5.95
C ASP A 38 0.65 13.41 7.15
N ASP A 39 -0.47 14.11 6.91
CA ASP A 39 -1.34 14.63 7.99
C ASP A 39 -2.80 14.18 7.83
N CYS A 40 -3.15 13.55 6.71
CA CYS A 40 -4.53 13.24 6.36
C CYS A 40 -4.92 11.77 6.56
N SER A 41 -3.98 10.87 6.89
CA SER A 41 -4.31 9.47 7.16
C SER A 41 -5.33 9.32 8.29
N THR A 42 -6.24 8.36 8.14
CA THR A 42 -7.16 7.96 9.22
C THR A 42 -6.45 7.15 10.30
N ASP A 43 -5.33 6.53 9.94
CA ASP A 43 -4.45 5.83 10.85
C ASP A 43 -3.47 6.81 11.48
N LEU A 44 -3.63 7.06 12.78
CA LEU A 44 -2.82 8.00 13.54
C LEU A 44 -1.34 7.61 13.60
N ASP A 45 -1.02 6.31 13.49
CA ASP A 45 0.36 5.82 13.47
C ASP A 45 1.07 6.16 12.15
N LEU A 46 0.34 6.63 11.13
CA LEU A 46 0.91 7.08 9.85
C LEU A 46 1.07 8.60 9.76
N ARG A 47 0.34 9.36 10.58
CA ARG A 47 0.47 10.83 10.58
C ARG A 47 1.85 11.24 11.08
N GLY A 48 2.40 12.28 10.48
CA GLY A 48 3.75 12.77 10.73
C GLY A 48 4.85 11.94 10.06
N LEU A 49 4.54 10.78 9.46
CA LEU A 49 5.54 10.00 8.72
C LEU A 49 5.92 10.71 7.42
N PRO A 50 7.17 10.52 6.94
CA PRO A 50 7.68 11.22 5.77
C PRO A 50 6.96 10.80 4.50
N VAL A 51 6.67 11.79 3.65
CA VAL A 51 6.32 11.59 2.24
C VAL A 51 7.59 11.78 1.43
N PHE A 52 7.91 10.81 0.58
CA PHE A 52 9.13 10.78 -0.21
C PHE A 52 8.88 11.08 -1.69
N ARG A 53 9.80 11.80 -2.34
CA ARG A 53 9.75 12.04 -3.78
C ARG A 53 9.82 10.71 -4.53
N GLY A 54 8.83 10.48 -5.40
CA GLY A 54 8.80 9.30 -6.27
C GLY A 54 8.30 8.02 -5.59
N LEU A 55 7.82 8.11 -4.35
CA LEU A 55 7.11 7.03 -3.67
C LEU A 55 5.68 7.49 -3.32
N ILE A 56 4.76 6.54 -3.36
CA ILE A 56 3.38 6.67 -2.91
C ILE A 56 3.27 6.03 -1.53
N GLY A 57 2.76 6.77 -0.56
CA GLY A 57 2.70 6.38 0.85
C GLY A 57 2.84 7.59 1.76
N PRO A 58 2.87 7.40 3.09
CA PRO A 58 2.85 6.13 3.83
C PRO A 58 1.48 5.44 3.80
N MET A 59 1.44 4.12 3.62
CA MET A 59 0.22 3.32 3.69
C MET A 59 0.35 2.19 4.73
N PRO A 60 -0.75 1.81 5.40
CA PRO A 60 -0.71 0.67 6.32
C PRO A 60 -0.74 -0.64 5.54
N GLU A 61 0.21 -1.53 5.81
CA GLU A 61 0.17 -2.92 5.35
C GLU A 61 0.08 -3.85 6.56
N GLY A 62 -1.09 -4.47 6.77
CA GLY A 62 -1.32 -5.29 7.95
C GLY A 62 -1.21 -4.48 9.24
N LYS A 63 -0.64 -5.07 10.29
CA LYS A 63 -0.58 -4.45 11.63
C LYS A 63 0.67 -3.60 11.85
N ASP A 64 1.83 -4.09 11.40
CA ASP A 64 3.14 -3.58 11.84
C ASP A 64 4.01 -3.04 10.69
N ILE A 65 3.48 -2.97 9.46
CA ILE A 65 4.24 -2.57 8.26
C ILE A 65 3.72 -1.23 7.73
N ILE A 66 4.64 -0.32 7.48
CA ILE A 66 4.40 0.93 6.75
C ILE A 66 4.91 0.72 5.34
N ARG A 67 4.00 0.73 4.36
CA ARG A 67 4.36 0.53 2.95
C ARG A 67 4.47 1.85 2.21
N TYR A 68 5.52 1.93 1.40
CA TYR A 68 5.71 2.87 0.31
C TYR A 68 5.78 2.08 -1.00
N GLU A 69 5.25 2.65 -2.08
CA GLU A 69 5.20 1.99 -3.39
C GLU A 69 5.72 2.92 -4.48
N SER A 70 6.30 2.39 -5.56
CA SER A 70 6.51 3.21 -6.76
C SER A 70 5.16 3.55 -7.42
N PRO A 71 5.05 4.68 -8.15
CA PRO A 71 3.83 5.04 -8.86
C PRO A 71 3.31 3.94 -9.79
N GLU A 72 4.22 3.21 -10.44
CA GLU A 72 3.88 2.10 -11.34
C GLU A 72 3.22 0.93 -10.61
N VAL A 73 3.72 0.57 -9.42
CA VAL A 73 3.12 -0.48 -8.59
C VAL A 73 1.73 -0.05 -8.14
N PHE A 74 1.62 1.17 -7.62
CA PHE A 74 0.34 1.72 -7.17
C PHE A 74 -0.70 1.72 -8.30
N GLU A 75 -0.33 2.20 -9.48
CA GLU A 75 -1.23 2.25 -10.64
C GLU A 75 -1.67 0.84 -11.08
N THR A 76 -0.74 -0.11 -11.12
CA THR A 76 -1.04 -1.49 -11.53
C THR A 76 -1.97 -2.17 -10.54
N LEU A 77 -1.63 -2.13 -9.24
CA LEU A 77 -2.46 -2.74 -8.19
C LEU A 77 -3.84 -2.08 -8.12
N THR A 78 -3.92 -0.77 -8.30
CA THR A 78 -5.20 -0.06 -8.32
C THR A 78 -6.06 -0.48 -9.52
N LYS A 79 -5.46 -0.64 -10.71
CA LYS A 79 -6.16 -1.16 -11.90
C LYS A 79 -6.64 -2.59 -11.70
N GLU A 80 -5.81 -3.47 -11.15
CA GLU A 80 -6.19 -4.86 -10.85
C GLU A 80 -7.36 -4.92 -9.87
N TRP A 81 -7.31 -4.10 -8.82
CA TRP A 81 -8.39 -3.99 -7.85
C TRP A 81 -9.69 -3.46 -8.50
N MET A 82 -9.60 -2.46 -9.37
CA MET A 82 -10.76 -1.96 -10.12
C MET A 82 -11.37 -3.00 -11.07
N LEU A 83 -10.54 -3.86 -11.67
CA LEU A 83 -10.98 -4.91 -12.59
C LEU A 83 -11.48 -6.17 -11.88
N ALA A 84 -11.17 -6.34 -10.59
CA ALA A 84 -11.62 -7.47 -9.80
C ALA A 84 -13.16 -7.49 -9.72
N LYS A 85 -13.79 -8.44 -10.43
CA LYS A 85 -15.25 -8.58 -10.46
C LYS A 85 -15.78 -8.80 -9.06
N THR A 86 -16.64 -7.90 -8.59
CA THR A 86 -17.38 -8.09 -7.34
C THR A 86 -18.21 -9.39 -7.44
N PRO A 87 -18.09 -10.32 -6.47
CA PRO A 87 -18.86 -11.56 -6.50
C PRO A 87 -20.36 -11.22 -6.48
N ARG A 88 -21.05 -11.49 -7.60
CA ARG A 88 -22.49 -11.29 -7.71
C ARG A 88 -23.20 -12.17 -6.67
N ARG A 89 -23.84 -11.53 -5.70
CA ARG A 89 -24.69 -12.19 -4.71
C ARG A 89 -25.76 -13.01 -5.43
N LYS A 90 -25.62 -14.33 -5.47
CA LYS A 90 -26.66 -15.22 -6.00
C LYS A 90 -27.88 -15.10 -5.09
N ARG A 91 -28.97 -14.51 -5.60
CA ARG A 91 -30.29 -14.62 -4.94
C ARG A 91 -30.62 -16.11 -4.86
N ARG A 92 -30.81 -16.63 -3.65
CA ARG A 92 -31.40 -17.96 -3.47
C ARG A 92 -32.81 -17.90 -4.04
N SER A 93 -33.02 -18.53 -5.18
CA SER A 93 -34.36 -18.81 -5.67
C SER A 93 -35.00 -19.75 -4.64
N SER A 94 -36.04 -19.28 -3.96
CA SER A 94 -36.92 -20.15 -3.20
C SER A 94 -37.57 -21.09 -4.21
N LYS A 95 -37.14 -22.35 -4.26
CA LYS A 95 -37.93 -23.39 -4.92
C LYS A 95 -39.26 -23.46 -4.15
N SER A 96 -40.30 -22.88 -4.73
CA SER A 96 -41.67 -23.10 -4.32
C SER A 96 -42.00 -24.54 -4.70
N THR A 97 -41.90 -25.44 -3.72
CA THR A 97 -42.37 -26.82 -3.86
C THR A 97 -43.89 -26.76 -3.86
N ARG A 98 -44.49 -27.16 -4.99
CA ARG A 98 -45.93 -27.31 -5.17
C ARG A 98 -46.30 -28.78 -5.03
#